data_AF-A0A382BWU6-F1
#
_entry.id   AF-A0A382BWU6-F1
#
_cell.length_a   1.000
_cell.length_b   1.000
_cell.length_c   1.000
_cell.angle_alpha   90.00
_cell.angle_beta   90.00
_cell.angle_gamma   90.00
#
_symmetry.space_group_name_H-M   'P 1'
#
loop_
_entity.id
_entity.type
_entity.pdbx_description
1 polymer ?
#
loop_
_entity_poly.entity_id
_entity_poly.type
_entity_poly.pdbx_seq_one_letter_code
_entity_poly.pdbx_strand_id
1 'polypeptide(L)'
;MAIISISDSQINSADGVLVADASSKIPAKDGSQITVLNATNVASGTIATARLDTGTTANKIVVLDGSGNLPVVDGSQLTGVVSATVSASDPTVSTNPSAGLG
;
A
#
# COMPACT_ATOMS: atom_id res chain seq x y z
N MET A 1 -5.13 -37.96 40.84
CA MET A 1 -4.49 -37.05 39.86
C MET A 1 -4.89 -37.52 38.48
N ALA A 2 -5.77 -36.81 37.77
CA ALA A 2 -6.12 -37.19 36.41
C ALA A 2 -5.16 -36.49 35.45
N ILE A 3 -4.40 -37.27 34.67
CA ILE A 3 -3.57 -36.72 33.60
C ILE A 3 -4.50 -36.51 32.41
N ILE A 4 -4.69 -35.25 32.01
CA ILE A 4 -5.39 -34.92 30.77
C ILE A 4 -4.39 -35.10 29.64
N SER A 5 -4.55 -36.18 28.86
CA SER A 5 -3.73 -36.44 27.68
C SER A 5 -4.32 -35.71 26.48
N ILE A 6 -3.67 -34.66 26.02
CA ILE A 6 -4.10 -33.84 24.86
C ILE A 6 -3.53 -34.46 23.56
N SER A 7 -3.67 -35.77 23.40
CA SER A 7 -3.12 -36.51 22.25
C SER A 7 -3.96 -36.28 20.99
N ASP A 8 -5.27 -36.09 21.16
CA ASP A 8 -6.22 -35.83 20.08
C ASP A 8 -6.51 -34.34 20.00
N SER A 9 -5.53 -33.62 19.45
CA SER A 9 -5.61 -32.22 19.05
C SER A 9 -6.87 -31.97 18.22
N GLN A 10 -7.97 -31.54 18.85
CA GLN A 10 -9.04 -30.72 18.26
C GLN A 10 -9.87 -30.06 19.37
N ILE A 11 -9.35 -29.02 20.03
CA ILE A 11 -10.25 -28.06 20.66
C ILE A 11 -10.77 -27.15 19.55
N ASN A 12 -11.88 -27.57 18.94
CA ASN A 12 -12.77 -26.80 18.09
C ASN A 12 -14.04 -26.46 18.89
N SER A 13 -13.88 -25.67 19.95
CA SER A 13 -14.97 -24.92 20.56
C SER A 13 -14.57 -23.45 20.49
N ALA A 14 -15.54 -22.55 20.30
CA ALA A 14 -15.33 -21.12 20.09
C ALA A 14 -14.42 -20.41 21.11
N ASP A 15 -14.16 -21.04 22.26
CA ASP A 15 -13.37 -20.53 23.39
C ASP A 15 -12.13 -21.39 23.73
N GLY A 16 -11.73 -22.28 22.82
CA GLY A 16 -10.66 -23.26 23.01
C GLY A 16 -9.25 -22.76 22.72
N VAL A 17 -8.28 -23.18 23.55
CA VAL A 17 -6.85 -22.94 23.28
C VAL A 17 -6.44 -23.63 21.98
N LEU A 18 -5.97 -22.84 21.02
CA LEU A 18 -5.37 -23.37 19.80
C LEU A 18 -3.97 -23.91 20.14
N VAL A 19 -3.78 -25.23 20.07
CA VAL A 19 -2.51 -25.89 20.42
C VAL A 19 -1.61 -25.95 19.18
N ALA A 20 -0.33 -25.60 19.32
CA ALA A 20 0.66 -25.76 18.26
C ALA A 20 0.90 -27.24 17.93
N ASP A 21 1.22 -27.56 16.68
CA ASP A 21 1.59 -28.89 16.24
C ASP A 21 2.95 -29.34 16.81
N ALA A 22 3.37 -30.57 16.49
CA ALA A 22 4.67 -31.11 16.93
C ALA A 22 5.88 -30.29 16.44
N SER A 23 5.68 -29.40 15.46
CA SER A 23 6.68 -28.47 14.94
C SER A 23 6.54 -27.05 15.52
N SER A 24 5.75 -26.89 16.59
CA SER A 24 5.42 -25.59 17.21
C SER A 24 4.73 -24.61 16.27
N LYS A 25 4.07 -25.07 15.20
CA LYS A 25 3.28 -24.24 14.29
C LYS A 25 1.80 -24.36 14.64
N ILE A 26 1.07 -23.25 14.57
CA ILE A 26 -0.39 -23.32 14.64
C ILE A 26 -0.87 -24.16 13.44
N PRO A 27 -1.67 -25.23 13.65
CA PRO A 27 -2.20 -26.03 12.55
C PRO A 27 -2.88 -25.15 11.50
N ALA A 28 -2.65 -25.42 10.22
CA ALA A 28 -3.29 -24.70 9.13
C ALA A 28 -4.82 -24.94 9.16
N LYS A 29 -5.52 -24.12 9.93
CA LYS A 29 -6.99 -23.98 9.93
C LYS A 29 -7.35 -22.71 9.17
N ASP A 30 -8.60 -22.63 8.71
CA ASP A 30 -9.16 -21.36 8.26
C ASP A 30 -9.02 -20.32 9.39
N GLY A 31 -8.43 -19.16 9.07
CA GLY A 31 -8.12 -18.08 10.02
C GLY A 31 -9.34 -17.27 10.45
N SER A 32 -10.54 -17.62 10.00
CA SER A 32 -11.82 -16.97 10.33
C SER A 32 -12.11 -16.87 11.84
N GLN A 33 -11.48 -17.71 12.66
CA GLN A 33 -11.62 -17.69 14.13
C GLN A 33 -10.55 -16.86 14.85
N ILE A 34 -9.55 -16.32 14.14
CA ILE A 34 -8.53 -15.44 14.73
C ILE A 34 -9.08 -14.01 14.78
N THR A 35 -10.01 -13.77 15.71
CA THR A 35 -10.70 -12.49 15.90
C THR A 35 -9.89 -11.47 16.71
N VAL A 36 -8.82 -11.93 17.39
CA VAL A 36 -7.95 -11.11 18.27
C VAL A 36 -6.54 -10.98 17.67
N LEU A 37 -6.44 -10.71 16.37
CA LEU A 37 -5.17 -10.28 15.79
C LEU A 37 -4.82 -8.89 16.36
N ASN A 38 -3.76 -8.82 17.18
CA ASN A 38 -3.19 -7.54 17.61
C ASN A 38 -2.41 -6.90 16.46
N ALA A 39 -3.16 -6.40 15.47
CA ALA A 39 -2.66 -5.74 14.28
C ALA A 39 -2.84 -4.23 14.39
N THR A 40 -2.43 -3.62 15.51
CA THR A 40 -2.55 -2.17 15.79
C THR A 40 -2.07 -1.30 14.63
N ASN A 41 -0.99 -1.71 13.97
CA ASN A 41 -0.45 -1.06 12.77
C ASN A 41 -1.45 -1.05 11.59
N VAL A 42 -2.15 -2.15 11.34
CA VAL A 42 -3.20 -2.22 10.30
C VAL A 42 -4.40 -1.37 10.71
N ALA A 43 -4.85 -1.48 11.96
CA ALA A 43 -5.99 -0.73 12.48
C ALA A 43 -5.75 0.78 12.55
N SER A 44 -4.50 1.19 12.78
CA SER A 44 -4.08 2.60 12.81
C SER A 44 -3.71 3.16 11.44
N GLY A 45 -3.80 2.35 10.37
CA GLY A 45 -3.44 2.76 9.02
C GLY A 45 -1.94 2.93 8.78
N THR A 46 -1.08 2.49 9.71
CA THR A 46 0.37 2.64 9.61
C THR A 46 1.03 1.30 9.31
N ILE A 47 1.44 1.09 8.05
CA ILE A 47 2.25 -0.07 7.67
C ILE A 47 3.60 0.42 7.15
N ALA A 48 4.68 -0.11 7.72
CA ALA A 48 6.03 0.19 7.23
C ALA A 48 6.16 -0.22 5.76
N THR A 49 6.69 0.69 4.94
CA THR A 49 6.84 0.52 3.48
C THR A 49 7.66 -0.72 3.10
N ALA A 50 8.63 -1.11 3.95
CA ALA A 50 9.43 -2.33 3.78
C ALA A 50 8.60 -3.63 3.82
N ARG A 51 7.35 -3.58 4.32
CA ARG A 51 6.41 -4.72 4.32
C ARG A 51 5.44 -4.70 3.15
N LEU A 52 5.49 -3.66 2.33
CA LEU A 52 4.64 -3.49 1.15
C LEU A 52 5.46 -3.77 -0.10
N ASP A 53 4.78 -4.27 -1.13
CA ASP A 53 5.38 -4.42 -2.44
C ASP A 53 5.32 -3.07 -3.18
N THR A 54 6.44 -2.35 -3.17
CA THR A 54 6.53 -0.97 -3.64
C THR A 54 7.34 -0.85 -4.93
N GLY A 55 7.03 0.17 -5.74
CA GLY A 55 7.68 0.40 -7.02
C GLY A 55 6.83 1.26 -7.95
N THR A 56 7.38 1.57 -9.13
CA THR A 56 6.73 2.41 -10.15
C THR A 56 6.15 1.60 -11.32
N THR A 57 6.24 0.27 -11.27
CA THR A 57 5.67 -0.65 -12.26
C THR A 57 4.23 -1.04 -11.91
N ALA A 58 3.54 -1.70 -12.84
CA ALA A 58 2.18 -2.22 -12.63
C ALA A 58 2.08 -3.10 -11.37
N ASN A 59 0.92 -3.03 -10.70
CA ASN A 59 0.55 -3.80 -9.51
C ASN A 59 1.43 -3.54 -8.27
N LYS A 60 2.16 -2.43 -8.24
CA LYS A 60 2.94 -1.99 -7.06
C LYS A 60 2.29 -0.78 -6.41
N ILE A 61 2.59 -0.57 -5.13
CA ILE A 61 2.27 0.68 -4.43
C ILE A 61 3.35 1.71 -4.74
N VAL A 62 2.94 2.87 -5.25
CA VAL A 62 3.83 4.02 -5.43
C VAL A 62 4.04 4.69 -4.07
N VAL A 63 5.29 4.86 -3.68
CA VAL A 63 5.69 5.48 -2.40
C VAL A 63 6.57 6.68 -2.68
N LEU A 64 6.40 7.71 -1.88
CA LEU A 64 7.14 8.96 -1.92
C LEU A 64 8.65 8.74 -1.66
N ASP A 65 9.49 9.57 -2.25
CA ASP A 65 10.93 9.55 -1.98
C ASP A 65 11.27 10.11 -0.59
N GLY A 66 12.55 10.05 -0.20
CA GLY A 66 13.03 10.56 1.09
C GLY A 66 12.89 12.08 1.27
N SER A 67 12.56 12.81 0.21
CA SER A 67 12.32 14.26 0.22
C SER A 67 10.84 14.62 0.16
N GLY A 68 9.94 13.65 0.09
CA GLY A 68 8.51 13.91 0.03
C GLY A 68 7.97 14.15 -1.39
N ASN A 69 8.70 13.76 -2.44
CA ASN A 69 8.24 13.86 -3.83
C ASN A 69 7.75 12.52 -4.38
N LEU A 70 6.80 12.57 -5.32
CA LEU A 70 6.42 11.38 -6.07
C LEU A 70 7.62 10.90 -6.90
N PRO A 71 7.93 9.59 -6.89
CA PRO A 71 9.00 9.05 -7.71
C PRO A 71 8.68 9.20 -9.20
N VAL A 72 9.71 9.10 -10.05
CA VAL A 72 9.52 9.16 -11.51
C VAL A 72 8.65 7.99 -11.97
N VAL A 73 7.49 8.32 -12.55
CA VAL A 73 6.53 7.38 -13.13
C VAL A 73 6.23 7.78 -14.58
N ASP A 74 5.91 6.81 -15.43
CA ASP A 74 5.38 7.11 -16.77
C ASP A 74 3.94 7.64 -16.64
N GLY A 75 3.75 8.91 -17.01
CA GLY A 75 2.47 9.61 -16.95
C GLY A 75 1.63 9.54 -18.22
N SER A 76 1.99 8.71 -19.21
CA SER A 76 1.34 8.64 -20.53
C SER A 76 -0.18 8.41 -20.49
N GLN A 77 -0.69 7.80 -19.42
CA GLN A 77 -2.12 7.50 -19.21
C GLN A 77 -2.84 8.48 -18.27
N LEU A 78 -2.14 9.49 -17.74
CA LEU A 78 -2.76 10.51 -16.90
C LEU A 78 -3.57 11.47 -17.78
N THR A 79 -4.88 11.22 -17.83
CA THR A 79 -5.85 12.09 -18.52
C THR A 79 -6.49 13.06 -17.53
N GLY A 80 -6.98 14.22 -18.00
CA GLY A 80 -7.71 15.17 -17.15
C GLY A 80 -6.83 16.04 -16.22
N VAL A 81 -5.51 15.93 -16.30
CA VAL A 81 -4.59 16.92 -15.72
C VAL A 81 -4.65 18.20 -16.57
N VAL A 82 -5.23 19.27 -16.02
CA VAL A 82 -5.11 20.62 -16.60
C VAL A 82 -3.66 21.05 -16.39
N SER A 83 -2.83 20.83 -17.41
CA SER A 83 -1.42 21.16 -17.31
C SER A 83 -1.25 22.69 -17.15
N ALA A 84 -0.50 23.10 -16.14
CA ALA A 84 -0.02 24.48 -16.01
C ALA A 84 1.01 24.84 -17.11
N THR A 85 1.40 23.88 -17.96
CA THR A 85 2.51 23.97 -18.92
C THR A 85 2.10 23.73 -20.38
N VAL A 86 0.80 23.60 -20.73
CA VAL A 86 0.41 23.52 -22.16
C VAL A 86 0.66 24.84 -22.90
N SER A 87 0.96 25.95 -22.21
CA SER A 87 1.33 27.21 -22.87
C SER A 87 2.32 28.05 -22.06
N ALA A 88 3.58 27.62 -22.02
CA ALA A 88 4.69 28.52 -21.71
C ALA A 88 5.73 28.60 -22.84
N SER A 89 5.55 27.85 -23.93
CA SER A 89 6.51 27.79 -25.04
C SER A 89 6.13 28.58 -26.28
N ASP A 90 5.06 29.38 -26.26
CA ASP A 90 4.85 30.40 -27.29
C ASP A 90 4.59 31.78 -26.67
N PRO A 91 5.61 32.46 -26.12
CA PRO A 91 5.55 33.90 -26.06
C PRO A 91 5.50 34.37 -27.51
N THR A 92 4.30 34.68 -28.00
CA THR A 92 4.17 35.33 -29.30
C THR A 92 5.04 36.59 -29.24
N VAL A 93 6.16 36.58 -29.96
CA VAL A 93 6.95 37.79 -30.17
C VAL A 93 6.09 38.65 -31.08
N SER A 94 5.17 39.40 -30.49
CA SER A 94 4.55 40.52 -31.17
C SER A 94 5.66 41.52 -31.41
N THR A 95 6.28 41.44 -32.58
CA THR A 95 7.06 42.56 -33.09
C THR A 95 6.06 43.70 -33.24
N ASN A 96 6.18 44.71 -32.39
CA ASN A 96 5.45 45.96 -32.49
C ASN A 96 5.41 46.38 -33.98
N PRO A 97 4.23 46.57 -34.62
CA PRO A 97 4.17 46.90 -36.03
C PRO A 97 5.02 48.14 -36.29
N SER A 98 5.95 48.05 -37.24
CA SER A 98 6.88 49.16 -37.57
C SER A 98 6.21 50.40 -38.17
N ALA A 99 4.87 50.38 -38.33
CA ALA A 99 4.12 51.55 -38.71
C ALA A 99 3.91 52.42 -37.46
N GLY A 100 4.90 53.26 -37.18
CA GLY A 100 4.77 54.38 -36.27
C GLY A 100 3.48 55.16 -36.51
N LEU A 101 2.95 55.69 -35.42
CA LEU A 101 1.75 56.51 -35.35
C LEU A 101 1.73 57.54 -36.50
N GLY A 102 0.80 57.37 -37.43
CA GLY A 102 0.31 58.42 -38.31
C GLY A 102 -1.06 58.86 -37.86
#